data_AF-A0A432Z3X4-F1
#
_entry.id   AF-A0A432Z3X4-F1
#
_cell.length_a   1.000
_cell.length_b   1.000
_cell.length_c   1.000
_cell.angle_alpha   90.00
_cell.angle_beta   90.00
_cell.angle_gamma   90.00
#
_symmetry.space_group_name_H-M   'P 1'
#
loop_
_entity.id
_entity.type
_entity.pdbx_description
1 polymer ?
#
loop_
_entity_poly.entity_id
_entity_poly.type
_entity_poly.pdbx_seq_one_letter_code
_entity_poly.pdbx_strand_id
1 'polypeptide(L)'
;MKKWILLAILALAAWNYSLNQEAEERGEERGLVKEIVQGVRGAVYKRDPRFRCDGRRYCNEMRSRDEAMFFLTHCPETQLDDDNDGQPCELDFPPPNNP
;
A
#
# COMPACT_ATOMS: atom_id res chain seq x y z
N MET A 1 -63.99 -5.19 -7.04
CA MET A 1 -63.02 -6.29 -7.16
C MET A 1 -61.64 -5.83 -7.63
N LYS A 2 -61.50 -5.05 -8.72
CA LYS A 2 -60.19 -4.66 -9.29
C LYS A 2 -59.31 -3.71 -8.44
N LYS A 3 -59.93 -2.90 -7.56
CA LYS A 3 -59.20 -1.97 -6.67
C LYS A 3 -58.33 -2.69 -5.63
N TRP A 4 -58.82 -3.81 -5.10
CA TRP A 4 -58.06 -4.64 -4.15
C TRP A 4 -56.90 -5.38 -4.80
N ILE A 5 -57.03 -5.75 -6.09
CA ILE A 5 -55.95 -6.37 -6.86
C ILE A 5 -54.77 -5.40 -7.02
N LEU A 6 -55.03 -4.12 -7.29
CA LEU A 6 -53.96 -3.12 -7.41
C LEU A 6 -53.21 -2.89 -6.08
N LEU A 7 -53.93 -2.88 -4.96
CA LEU A 7 -53.31 -2.73 -3.63
C LEU A 7 -52.43 -3.94 -3.26
N ALA A 8 -52.87 -5.16 -3.61
CA ALA A 8 -52.08 -6.37 -3.41
C ALA A 8 -50.79 -6.37 -4.25
N ILE A 9 -50.87 -5.92 -5.52
CA ILE A 9 -49.70 -5.81 -6.39
C ILE A 9 -48.70 -4.78 -5.85
N LEU A 10 -49.17 -3.62 -5.39
CA LEU A 10 -48.29 -2.59 -4.81
C LEU A 10 -47.60 -3.07 -3.53
N ALA A 11 -48.33 -3.80 -2.66
CA ALA A 11 -47.76 -4.39 -1.45
C ALA A 11 -46.68 -5.45 -1.78
N LEU A 12 -46.94 -6.32 -2.76
CA LEU A 12 -45.97 -7.33 -3.21
C LEU A 12 -44.75 -6.69 -3.87
N ALA A 13 -44.93 -5.63 -4.66
CA ALA A 13 -43.82 -4.90 -5.28
C ALA A 13 -42.94 -4.21 -4.23
N ALA A 14 -43.55 -3.58 -3.22
CA ALA A 14 -42.82 -2.96 -2.10
C ALA A 14 -42.07 -4.02 -1.25
N TRP A 15 -42.71 -5.17 -0.97
CA TRP A 15 -42.08 -6.28 -0.25
C TRP A 15 -40.90 -6.87 -1.04
N ASN A 16 -41.08 -7.12 -2.33
CA ASN A 16 -40.01 -7.61 -3.22
C ASN A 16 -38.86 -6.60 -3.34
N TYR A 17 -39.16 -5.32 -3.40
CA TYR A 17 -38.15 -4.25 -3.39
C TYR A 17 -37.37 -4.22 -2.07
N SER A 18 -38.06 -4.39 -0.94
CA SER A 18 -37.43 -4.45 0.37
C SER A 18 -36.51 -5.67 0.53
N LEU A 19 -36.93 -6.85 0.05
CA LEU A 19 -36.07 -8.04 0.03
C LEU A 19 -34.87 -7.87 -0.91
N ASN A 20 -35.04 -7.13 -2.00
CA ASN A 20 -33.98 -6.88 -2.97
C ASN A 20 -32.97 -5.78 -2.53
N GLN A 21 -33.22 -5.07 -1.41
CA GLN A 21 -32.26 -4.10 -0.86
C GLN A 21 -31.10 -4.77 -0.10
N GLU A 22 -31.26 -6.00 0.40
CA GLU A 22 -30.20 -6.72 1.14
C GLU A 22 -28.99 -7.10 0.27
N ALA A 23 -29.08 -6.97 -1.06
CA ALA A 23 -27.98 -7.21 -2.00
C ALA A 23 -27.00 -6.02 -2.16
N GLU A 24 -27.26 -4.88 -1.53
CA GLU A 24 -26.42 -3.66 -1.60
C GLU A 24 -25.37 -3.56 -0.48
N GLU A 25 -25.27 -4.54 0.43
CA GLU A 25 -24.18 -4.61 1.43
C GLU A 25 -22.91 -5.33 0.90
N ARG A 26 -22.57 -5.18 -0.39
CA ARG A 26 -21.21 -5.52 -0.89
C ARG A 26 -20.21 -4.38 -0.64
N GLY A 27 -20.46 -3.56 0.38
CA GLY A 27 -19.68 -2.37 0.74
C GLY A 27 -18.50 -2.64 1.68
N GLU A 28 -18.43 -3.81 2.33
CA GLU A 28 -17.42 -4.13 3.34
C GLU A 28 -16.03 -4.45 2.73
N GLU A 29 -15.97 -5.13 1.57
CA GLU A 29 -14.70 -5.47 0.91
C GLU A 29 -13.92 -4.23 0.41
N ARG A 30 -14.60 -3.10 0.19
CA ARG A 30 -13.94 -1.85 -0.25
C ARG A 30 -13.12 -1.20 0.85
N GLY A 31 -13.46 -1.42 2.12
CA GLY A 31 -12.72 -0.86 3.25
C GLY A 31 -11.36 -1.51 3.41
N LEU A 32 -11.36 -2.85 3.53
CA LEU A 32 -10.14 -3.64 3.73
C LEU A 32 -9.18 -3.54 2.55
N VAL A 33 -9.67 -3.63 1.31
CA VAL A 33 -8.82 -3.51 0.12
C VAL A 33 -8.24 -2.10 0.00
N LYS A 34 -8.98 -1.05 0.38
CA LYS A 34 -8.47 0.32 0.34
C LYS A 34 -7.41 0.58 1.41
N GLU A 35 -7.57 0.04 2.61
CA GLU A 35 -6.58 0.11 3.68
C GLU A 35 -5.30 -0.67 3.31
N ILE A 36 -5.44 -1.88 2.76
CA ILE A 36 -4.30 -2.66 2.26
C ILE A 36 -3.60 -1.94 1.11
N VAL A 37 -4.34 -1.40 0.14
CA VAL A 37 -3.74 -0.66 -1.00
C VAL A 37 -3.04 0.60 -0.55
N GLN A 38 -3.54 1.31 0.47
CA GLN A 38 -2.87 2.48 1.03
C GLN A 38 -1.63 2.10 1.85
N GLY A 39 -1.69 1.05 2.67
CA GLY A 39 -0.55 0.53 3.43
C GLY A 39 0.55 -0.04 2.53
N VAL A 40 0.18 -0.82 1.52
CA VAL A 40 1.11 -1.34 0.51
C VAL A 40 1.65 -0.23 -0.36
N ARG A 41 0.86 0.78 -0.77
CA ARG A 41 1.41 1.95 -1.46
C ARG A 41 2.39 2.71 -0.58
N GLY A 42 2.12 2.92 0.71
CA GLY A 42 3.11 3.52 1.62
C GLY A 42 4.42 2.72 1.71
N ALA A 43 4.31 1.39 1.71
CA ALA A 43 5.46 0.49 1.72
C ALA A 43 6.18 0.38 0.36
N VAL A 44 5.48 0.55 -0.76
CA VAL A 44 6.01 0.44 -2.14
C VAL A 44 6.49 1.80 -2.68
N TYR A 45 5.93 2.92 -2.18
CA TYR A 45 6.18 4.28 -2.69
C TYR A 45 7.43 4.95 -2.12
N LYS A 46 8.32 4.22 -1.44
CA LYS A 46 9.70 4.71 -1.29
C LYS A 46 10.64 4.19 -2.39
N ARG A 47 10.11 3.74 -3.54
CA ARG A 47 10.85 3.90 -4.79
C ARG A 47 10.82 5.37 -5.19
N ASP A 48 11.75 6.10 -4.59
CA ASP A 48 12.03 7.44 -5.03
C ASP A 48 12.48 7.40 -6.50
N PRO A 49 11.76 8.02 -7.45
CA PRO A 49 12.14 8.00 -8.87
C PRO A 49 13.51 8.64 -9.13
N ARG A 50 14.12 9.27 -8.11
CA ARG A 50 15.48 9.80 -8.14
C ARG A 50 16.56 8.71 -8.16
N PHE A 51 16.31 7.52 -7.63
CA PHE A 51 17.33 6.48 -7.48
C PHE A 51 17.12 5.33 -8.48
N ARG A 52 18.22 4.85 -9.06
CA ARG A 52 18.24 3.74 -10.00
C ARG A 52 19.53 2.97 -9.84
N CYS A 53 19.46 1.66 -10.06
CA CYS A 53 20.67 0.84 -10.12
C CYS A 53 21.47 1.23 -11.37
N ASP A 54 22.66 1.79 -11.15
CA ASP A 54 23.57 2.31 -12.18
C ASP A 54 24.98 1.71 -12.09
N GLY A 55 25.16 0.68 -11.24
CA GLY A 55 26.42 -0.04 -11.08
C GLY A 55 27.26 0.42 -9.88
N ARG A 56 26.84 1.45 -9.15
CA ARG A 56 27.46 1.81 -7.85
C ARG A 56 27.25 0.72 -6.82
N ARG A 57 28.25 0.52 -5.97
CA ARG A 57 28.32 -0.56 -5.00
C ARG A 57 28.79 -0.14 -3.61
N TYR A 58 29.48 0.99 -3.48
CA TYR A 58 30.13 1.38 -2.24
C TYR A 58 29.56 2.68 -1.64
N CYS A 59 29.78 2.87 -0.34
CA CYS A 59 29.21 4.01 0.40
C CYS A 59 29.70 5.38 -0.07
N ASN A 60 30.97 5.48 -0.47
CA ASN A 60 31.55 6.71 -1.03
C ASN A 60 30.91 7.16 -2.36
N GLU A 61 30.11 6.30 -2.99
CA GLU A 61 29.37 6.62 -4.22
C GLU A 61 27.93 7.09 -3.94
N MET A 62 27.44 6.92 -2.71
CA MET A 62 26.11 7.32 -2.27
C MET A 62 26.14 8.75 -1.73
N ARG A 63 25.05 9.50 -1.93
CA ARG A 63 24.94 10.91 -1.53
C ARG A 63 24.01 11.13 -0.34
N SER A 64 23.29 10.08 0.08
CA SER A 64 22.38 10.15 1.22
C SER A 64 22.05 8.76 1.77
N ARG A 65 21.61 8.72 3.04
CA ARG A 65 21.08 7.49 3.65
C ARG A 65 19.92 6.89 2.87
N ASP A 66 19.01 7.72 2.35
CA ASP A 66 17.86 7.26 1.58
C ASP A 66 18.28 6.59 0.26
N GLU A 67 19.33 7.09 -0.39
CA GLU A 67 19.91 6.47 -1.58
C GLU A 67 20.62 5.16 -1.24
N ALA A 68 21.45 5.14 -0.19
CA ALA A 68 22.13 3.93 0.25
C ALA A 68 21.12 2.82 0.62
N MET A 69 20.04 3.18 1.32
CA MET A 69 18.93 2.27 1.64
C MET A 69 18.24 1.73 0.39
N PHE A 70 18.01 2.58 -0.62
CA PHE A 70 17.46 2.13 -1.90
C PHE A 70 18.39 1.11 -2.56
N PHE A 71 19.70 1.38 -2.61
CA PHE A 71 20.66 0.49 -3.25
C PHE A 71 20.77 -0.86 -2.52
N LEU A 72 20.84 -0.87 -1.18
CA LEU A 72 20.89 -2.09 -0.38
C LEU A 72 19.66 -3.00 -0.63
N THR A 73 18.49 -2.40 -0.83
CA THR A 73 17.22 -3.13 -0.96
C THR A 73 16.84 -3.49 -2.39
N HIS A 74 17.33 -2.75 -3.39
CA HIS A 74 16.86 -2.87 -4.78
C HIS A 74 17.94 -3.18 -5.80
N CYS A 75 19.23 -3.01 -5.47
CA CYS A 75 20.32 -3.20 -6.42
C CYS A 75 21.15 -4.44 -6.05
N PRO A 76 21.51 -5.28 -7.04
CA PRO A 76 22.29 -6.48 -6.78
C PRO A 76 23.75 -6.12 -6.45
N GLU A 77 24.40 -6.98 -5.66
CA GLU A 77 25.86 -6.98 -5.43
C GLU A 77 26.42 -5.66 -4.83
N THR A 78 25.62 -4.96 -4.02
CA THR A 78 26.05 -3.78 -3.27
C THR A 78 26.80 -4.18 -1.99
N GLN A 79 27.83 -3.42 -1.62
CA GLN A 79 28.61 -3.56 -0.39
C GLN A 79 28.47 -2.27 0.43
N LEU A 80 27.31 -2.13 1.08
CA LEU A 80 26.92 -0.92 1.79
C LEU A 80 26.71 -1.15 3.29
N ASP A 81 26.52 -2.39 3.70
CA ASP A 81 26.16 -2.82 5.05
C ASP A 81 27.19 -3.88 5.49
N ASP A 82 28.21 -3.43 6.21
CA ASP A 82 29.38 -4.26 6.56
C ASP A 82 29.07 -5.26 7.69
N ASP A 83 28.21 -4.88 8.63
CA ASP A 83 27.82 -5.71 9.78
C ASP A 83 26.49 -6.44 9.60
N ASN A 84 25.79 -6.19 8.48
CA ASN A 84 24.55 -6.85 8.05
C ASN A 84 23.37 -6.61 8.99
N ASP A 85 23.30 -5.42 9.59
CA ASP A 85 22.20 -5.02 10.49
C ASP A 85 21.00 -4.39 9.74
N GLY A 86 21.14 -4.20 8.42
CA GLY A 86 20.15 -3.57 7.54
C GLY A 86 20.31 -2.05 7.44
N GLN A 87 21.36 -1.45 7.99
CA GLN A 87 21.66 -0.04 7.94
C GLN A 87 22.90 0.21 7.07
N PRO A 88 22.73 0.71 5.83
CA PRO A 88 23.86 0.95 4.97
C PRO A 88 24.58 2.25 5.33
N CYS A 89 25.91 2.24 5.20
CA CYS A 89 26.79 3.39 5.24
C CYS A 89 26.70 4.21 6.54
N GLU A 90 26.60 3.55 7.69
CA GLU A 90 26.47 4.20 9.00
C GLU A 90 27.61 5.17 9.34
N LEU A 91 28.81 4.92 8.81
CA LEU A 91 29.97 5.81 8.97
C LEU A 91 29.80 7.15 8.23
N ASP A 92 29.16 7.13 7.06
CA ASP A 92 28.92 8.33 6.24
C ASP A 92 27.58 9.01 6.59
N PHE A 93 26.56 8.21 6.94
CA PHE A 93 25.20 8.64 7.23
C PHE A 93 24.68 8.03 8.54
N PRO A 94 25.16 8.52 9.70
CA PRO A 94 24.78 7.94 10.99
C PRO A 94 23.27 8.06 11.23
N PRO A 95 22.64 7.04 11.87
CA PRO A 95 21.23 7.09 12.22
C PRO A 95 20.93 8.25 13.18
N PRO A 96 19.77 8.92 13.05
CA PRO A 96 19.38 9.94 14.00
C PRO A 96 19.12 9.28 15.35
N ASN A 97 19.89 9.72 16.35
CA ASN A 97 20.03 9.17 17.69
C ASN A 97 21.05 8.02 17.79
N ASN A 98 22.32 8.39 17.73
CA ASN A 98 23.35 7.66 18.46
C ASN A 98 23.58 8.43 19.78
N PRO A 99 23.31 7.88 20.98
CA PRO A 99 23.91 8.42 22.20
C PRO A 99 25.44 8.31 22.16
#